data_AF-A0A183ILZ7-F1
#
_entry.id   AF-A0A183ILZ7-F1
#
_cell.length_a   1.000
_cell.length_b   1.000
_cell.length_c   1.000
_cell.angle_alpha   90.00
_cell.angle_beta   90.00
_cell.angle_gamma   90.00
#
_symmetry.space_group_name_H-M   'P 1'
#
loop_
_entity.id
_entity.type
_entity.pdbx_description
1 polymer ?
#
loop_
_entity_poly.entity_id
_entity_poly.type
_entity_poly.pdbx_seq_one_letter_code
_entity_poly.pdbx_strand_id
1 'polypeptide(L)'
;MLFSLMVRCENRINRKEPIGEEERQLLDSWFSLLLEGKLLGDPWPYIMDMLTHVSSHEAFIVLCEIWRYFQDALPDMRTLQQTFEVTQLQLRDVEPLKVNPEPYLNRVRPVLQANIATLGGLYRILFRP
;
A
#
# COMPACT_ATOMS: atom_id res chain seq x y z
N MET A 1 -11.12 -5.82 -5.00
CA MET A 1 -10.52 -4.69 -5.73
C MET A 1 -8.99 -4.82 -5.83
N LEU A 2 -8.24 -4.95 -4.73
CA LEU A 2 -6.79 -5.17 -4.80
C LEU A 2 -6.41 -6.45 -5.57
N PHE A 3 -7.11 -7.55 -5.28
CA PHE A 3 -6.92 -8.82 -5.99
C PHE A 3 -7.10 -8.70 -7.52
N SER A 4 -8.13 -7.97 -7.97
CA SER A 4 -8.34 -7.75 -9.41
C SER A 4 -7.23 -6.92 -10.05
N LEU A 5 -6.67 -5.93 -9.33
CA LEU A 5 -5.52 -5.16 -9.80
C LEU A 5 -4.26 -6.02 -9.89
N MET A 6 -4.02 -6.87 -8.88
CA MET A 6 -2.92 -7.84 -8.90
C MET A 6 -3.01 -8.77 -10.11
N VAL A 7 -4.19 -9.35 -10.37
CA VAL A 7 -4.44 -10.22 -11.53
C VAL A 7 -4.20 -9.48 -12.85
N ARG A 8 -4.63 -8.22 -12.97
CA ARG A 8 -4.40 -7.40 -14.18
C ARG A 8 -2.93 -7.08 -14.40
N CYS A 9 -2.20 -6.77 -13.33
CA CYS A 9 -0.76 -6.51 -13.40
C CYS A 9 0.03 -7.78 -13.78
N GLU A 10 -0.34 -8.93 -13.22
CA GLU A 10 0.30 -10.22 -13.49
C GLU A 10 0.08 -10.70 -14.94
N ASN A 11 -1.15 -10.54 -15.44
CA ASN A 11 -1.56 -11.02 -16.77
C ASN A 11 -1.31 -10.01 -17.90
N ARG A 12 -0.63 -8.90 -17.61
CA ARG A 12 -0.33 -7.90 -18.65
C ARG A 12 0.64 -8.46 -19.68
N ILE A 13 0.32 -8.27 -20.96
CA ILE A 13 1.12 -8.76 -22.10
C ILE A 13 2.52 -8.13 -22.05
N ASN A 14 2.60 -6.82 -21.83
CA ASN A 14 3.86 -6.12 -21.63
C ASN A 14 4.05 -5.75 -20.16
N ARG A 15 4.83 -6.59 -19.46
CA ARG A 15 5.14 -6.42 -18.03
C ARG A 15 6.03 -5.23 -17.70
N LYS A 16 6.69 -4.63 -18.71
CA LYS A 16 7.56 -3.46 -18.55
C LYS A 16 6.81 -2.14 -18.62
N GLU A 17 5.59 -2.15 -19.15
CA GLU A 17 4.76 -0.95 -19.18
C GLU A 17 4.21 -0.61 -17.79
N PRO A 18 4.04 0.67 -17.46
CA PRO A 18 3.37 1.09 -16.23
C PRO A 18 1.91 0.64 -16.24
N ILE A 19 1.30 0.58 -15.06
CA ILE A 19 -0.13 0.33 -14.92
C ILE A 19 -0.95 1.35 -15.73
N GLY A 20 -2.15 0.95 -16.17
CA GLY A 20 -3.00 1.81 -16.99
C GLY A 20 -3.69 2.87 -16.15
N GLU A 21 -4.23 3.88 -16.82
CA GLU A 21 -4.91 5.00 -16.16
C GLU A 21 -6.12 4.53 -15.33
N GLU A 22 -6.88 3.54 -15.81
CA GLU A 22 -7.98 2.96 -15.03
C GLU A 22 -7.50 2.25 -13.76
N GLU A 23 -6.42 1.47 -13.84
CA GLU A 23 -5.83 0.82 -12.68
C GLU A 23 -5.31 1.83 -11.67
N ARG A 24 -4.72 2.92 -12.16
CA ARG A 24 -4.24 4.02 -11.34
C ARG A 24 -5.37 4.73 -10.60
N GLN A 25 -6.45 5.08 -11.29
CA GLN A 25 -7.61 5.71 -10.65
C GLN A 25 -8.26 4.83 -9.58
N LEU A 26 -8.30 3.52 -9.81
CA LEU A 26 -8.77 2.55 -8.81
C LEU A 26 -7.85 2.49 -7.59
N LEU A 27 -6.54 2.51 -7.80
CA LEU A 27 -5.55 2.55 -6.71
C LEU A 27 -5.66 3.84 -5.91
N ASP A 28 -5.76 4.99 -6.57
CA ASP A 28 -5.87 6.31 -5.92
C ASP A 28 -7.15 6.41 -5.09
N SER A 29 -8.28 5.95 -5.64
CA SER A 29 -9.56 5.93 -4.94
C SER A 29 -9.51 5.04 -3.69
N TRP A 30 -8.93 3.85 -3.81
CA TRP A 30 -8.81 2.92 -2.69
C TRP A 30 -7.81 3.39 -1.63
N PHE A 31 -6.70 3.97 -2.07
CA PHE A 31 -5.71 4.55 -1.18
C PHE A 31 -6.31 5.71 -0.37
N SER A 32 -7.09 6.57 -1.01
CA SER A 32 -7.81 7.67 -0.34
C SER A 32 -8.73 7.15 0.77
N LEU A 33 -9.50 6.08 0.50
CA LEU A 33 -10.35 5.44 1.51
C LEU A 33 -9.56 4.89 2.71
N LEU A 34 -8.38 4.33 2.45
CA LEU A 34 -7.53 3.78 3.51
C LEU A 34 -6.87 4.86 4.38
N LEU A 35 -6.49 5.99 3.78
CA LEU A 35 -6.00 7.16 4.50
C LEU A 35 -7.07 7.78 5.38
N GLU A 36 -8.27 8.00 4.83
CA GLU A 36 -9.41 8.52 5.58
C GLU A 36 -9.78 7.60 6.75
N GLY A 37 -9.70 6.29 6.53
CA GLY A 37 -9.92 5.27 7.56
C GLY A 37 -8.81 5.14 8.60
N LYS A 38 -7.70 5.90 8.48
CA LYS A 38 -6.50 5.79 9.33
C LYS A 38 -5.95 4.34 9.42
N LEU A 39 -6.14 3.54 8.38
CA LEU A 39 -5.71 2.14 8.33
C LEU A 39 -4.24 1.97 7.96
N LEU A 40 -3.62 3.04 7.47
CA LEU A 40 -2.25 3.07 6.98
C LEU A 40 -1.40 4.05 7.82
N GLY A 41 -0.26 3.58 8.32
CA GLY A 41 0.76 4.43 8.95
C GLY A 41 1.69 5.12 7.94
N ASP A 42 2.65 5.88 8.47
CA ASP A 42 3.51 6.82 7.74
C ASP A 42 4.28 6.32 6.49
N PRO A 43 4.70 5.04 6.34
CA PRO A 43 5.44 4.68 5.14
C PRO A 43 4.55 4.34 3.93
N TRP A 44 3.29 3.97 4.18
CA TRP A 44 2.41 3.46 3.15
C TRP A 44 1.99 4.48 2.09
N PRO A 45 1.78 5.79 2.41
CA PRO A 45 1.56 6.80 1.39
C PRO A 45 2.66 6.85 0.33
N TYR A 46 3.91 6.77 0.76
CA TYR A 46 5.06 6.80 -0.14
C TYR A 46 5.16 5.52 -0.98
N ILE A 47 4.78 4.36 -0.42
CA ILE A 47 4.73 3.10 -1.16
C ILE A 47 3.63 3.10 -2.23
N MET A 48 2.52 3.79 -1.97
CA MET A 48 1.43 3.90 -2.93
C MET A 48 1.78 4.85 -4.07
N ASP A 49 2.44 5.98 -3.77
CA ASP A 49 2.94 6.92 -4.78
C ASP A 49 3.90 6.23 -5.77
N MET A 50 4.77 5.33 -5.25
CA MET A 50 5.67 4.51 -6.07
C MET A 50 4.94 3.68 -7.13
N LEU A 51 3.71 3.19 -6.88
CA LEU A 51 2.98 2.34 -7.83
C LEU A 51 2.75 3.03 -9.19
N THR A 52 2.75 4.36 -9.22
CA THR A 52 2.55 5.16 -10.44
C THR A 52 3.82 5.31 -11.29
N HIS A 53 4.97 4.91 -10.74
CA HIS A 53 6.29 5.15 -11.33
C HIS A 53 7.04 3.88 -11.72
N VAL A 54 6.44 2.71 -11.48
CA VAL A 54 7.06 1.40 -11.70
C VAL A 54 6.34 0.63 -12.80
N SER A 55 7.00 -0.39 -13.32
CA SER A 55 6.40 -1.31 -14.29
C SER A 55 5.26 -2.11 -13.67
N SER A 56 4.37 -2.66 -14.49
CA SER A 56 3.26 -3.50 -14.02
C SER A 56 3.74 -4.73 -13.22
N HIS A 57 4.91 -5.28 -13.56
CA HIS A 57 5.51 -6.36 -12.79
C HIS A 57 5.95 -5.92 -11.38
N GLU A 58 6.60 -4.76 -11.30
CA GLU A 58 7.03 -4.19 -10.02
C GLU A 58 5.83 -3.77 -9.17
N ALA A 59 4.81 -3.16 -9.79
CA ALA A 59 3.55 -2.84 -9.15
C ALA A 59 2.89 -4.09 -8.56
N PHE A 60 2.90 -5.22 -9.27
CA PHE A 60 2.41 -6.50 -8.72
C PHE A 60 3.16 -6.92 -7.45
N ILE A 61 4.49 -6.82 -7.43
CA ILE A 61 5.31 -7.15 -6.24
C ILE A 61 4.92 -6.25 -5.07
N VAL A 62 4.80 -4.94 -5.31
CA VAL A 62 4.40 -3.97 -4.30
C VAL A 62 2.99 -4.27 -3.76
N LEU A 63 2.04 -4.57 -4.65
CA LEU A 63 0.67 -4.93 -4.26
C LEU A 63 0.60 -6.23 -3.44
N CYS A 64 1.48 -7.20 -3.71
CA CYS A 64 1.59 -8.40 -2.88
C CYS A 64 2.01 -8.07 -1.45
N GLU A 65 2.95 -7.15 -1.27
CA GLU A 65 3.43 -6.75 0.06
C GLU A 65 2.40 -5.90 0.80
N ILE A 66 1.67 -5.02 0.09
CA ILE A 66 0.50 -4.31 0.63
C ILE A 66 -0.55 -5.31 1.10
N TRP A 67 -0.86 -6.33 0.28
CA TRP A 67 -1.83 -7.35 0.65
C TRP A 67 -1.41 -8.12 1.92
N ARG A 68 -0.14 -8.53 2.00
CA ARG A 68 0.42 -9.19 3.18
C ARG A 68 0.33 -8.30 4.43
N TYR A 69 0.66 -7.02 4.30
CA TYR A 69 0.48 -6.08 5.40
C TYR A 69 -0.97 -6.05 5.88
N PHE A 70 -1.95 -5.99 4.97
CA PHE A 70 -3.35 -6.02 5.38
C PHE A 70 -3.76 -7.35 6.02
N GLN A 71 -3.24 -8.49 5.55
CA GLN A 71 -3.49 -9.78 6.18
C GLN A 71 -2.97 -9.84 7.62
N ASP A 72 -1.83 -9.21 7.88
CA ASP A 72 -1.20 -9.20 9.20
C ASP A 72 -1.71 -8.06 10.10
N ALA A 73 -2.18 -6.95 9.52
CA ALA A 73 -2.61 -5.74 10.21
C ALA A 73 -4.10 -5.65 10.47
N LEU A 74 -4.94 -6.29 9.65
CA LEU A 74 -6.38 -6.25 9.88
C LEU A 74 -6.72 -7.00 11.17
N PRO A 75 -7.32 -6.32 12.16
CA PRO A 75 -7.83 -6.98 13.35
C PRO A 75 -8.88 -8.02 12.99
N ASP A 76 -9.11 -8.99 13.86
CA ASP A 76 -10.25 -9.88 13.69
C ASP A 76 -11.56 -9.07 13.63
N MET A 77 -12.58 -9.62 12.97
CA MET A 77 -13.83 -8.91 12.72
C MET A 77 -14.52 -8.45 14.01
N ARG A 78 -14.26 -9.14 15.13
CA ARG A 78 -14.75 -8.80 16.46
C ARG A 78 -14.09 -7.54 17.00
N THR A 79 -12.77 -7.41 16.85
CA THR A 79 -12.02 -6.20 17.22
C THR A 79 -12.40 -5.02 16.35
N LEU A 80 -12.65 -5.25 15.05
CA LEU A 80 -13.18 -4.21 14.16
C LEU A 80 -14.56 -3.72 14.59
N GLN A 81 -15.48 -4.63 14.93
CA GLN A 81 -16.81 -4.27 15.44
C GLN A 81 -16.74 -3.49 16.75
N GLN A 82 -15.91 -3.93 17.70
CA GLN A 82 -15.67 -3.22 18.95
C GLN A 82 -15.07 -1.83 18.71
N THR A 83 -14.10 -1.72 17.81
CA THR A 83 -13.49 -0.43 17.45
C THR A 83 -14.52 0.48 16.79
N PHE A 84 -15.35 -0.05 15.90
CA PHE A 84 -16.42 0.70 15.24
C PHE A 84 -17.47 1.21 16.22
N GLU A 85 -17.94 0.36 17.14
CA GLU A 85 -18.88 0.73 18.21
C GLU A 85 -18.29 1.81 19.12
N VAL A 86 -17.02 1.67 19.52
CA VAL A 86 -16.30 2.68 20.33
C VAL A 86 -16.13 3.99 19.55
N THR A 87 -15.87 3.93 18.24
CA THR A 87 -15.70 5.11 17.39
C THR A 87 -17.03 5.85 17.17
N GLN A 88 -18.16 5.12 17.10
CA GLN A 88 -19.50 5.72 17.00
C GLN A 88 -19.98 6.37 18.31
N LEU A 89 -19.49 5.91 19.47
CA LEU A 89 -19.94 6.36 20.80
C LEU A 89 -19.20 7.57 21.40
N GLN A 90 -18.37 8.28 20.60
CA GLN A 90 -17.69 9.58 20.86
C GLN A 90 -16.16 9.55 21.10
N LEU A 91 -15.46 10.32 20.25
CA LEU A 91 -14.28 11.16 20.53
C LEU A 91 -12.97 10.46 20.93
N ARG A 92 -12.47 9.52 20.13
CA ARG A 92 -11.03 9.24 20.09
C ARG A 92 -10.51 9.29 18.67
N ASP A 93 -9.35 9.93 18.51
CA ASP A 93 -8.52 9.70 17.34
C ASP A 93 -8.25 8.20 17.26
N VAL A 94 -8.78 7.56 16.21
CA VAL A 94 -8.46 6.17 15.89
C VAL A 94 -6.96 6.12 15.66
N GLU A 95 -6.23 5.45 16.56
CA GLU A 95 -4.80 5.22 16.38
C GLU A 95 -4.62 4.31 15.14
N PRO A 96 -3.63 4.61 14.28
CA PRO A 96 -3.31 3.74 13.17
C PRO A 96 -2.99 2.31 13.64
N LEU A 97 -3.21 1.33 12.76
CA LEU A 97 -2.84 -0.06 13.03
C LEU A 97 -1.35 -0.16 13.39
N LYS A 98 -1.05 -0.72 14.57
CA LYS A 98 0.31 -0.86 15.12
C LYS A 98 1.04 -2.08 14.56
N VAL A 99 1.10 -2.21 13.24
CA VAL A 99 1.92 -3.25 12.58
C VAL A 99 3.24 -2.66 12.16
N ASN A 100 4.34 -3.36 12.48
CA ASN A 100 5.67 -2.96 12.03
C ASN A 100 5.72 -3.02 10.49
N PRO A 101 5.91 -1.90 9.78
CA PRO A 101 5.94 -1.89 8.31
C PRO A 101 7.28 -2.38 7.75
N GLU A 102 8.36 -2.43 8.54
CA GLU A 102 9.72 -2.74 8.07
C GLU A 102 9.86 -4.05 7.26
N PRO A 103 9.23 -5.18 7.63
CA PRO A 103 9.39 -6.43 6.88
C PRO A 103 8.89 -6.30 5.44
N TYR A 104 7.80 -5.56 5.24
CA TYR A 104 7.21 -5.32 3.92
C TYR A 104 8.08 -4.32 3.16
N LEU A 105 8.51 -3.22 3.81
CA LEU A 105 9.40 -2.23 3.21
C LEU A 105 10.71 -2.86 2.70
N ASN A 106 11.31 -3.77 3.48
CA ASN A 106 12.51 -4.48 3.06
C ASN A 106 12.30 -5.34 1.81
N ARG A 107 11.09 -5.86 1.60
CA ARG A 107 10.73 -6.66 0.41
C ARG A 107 10.47 -5.80 -0.82
N VAL A 108 9.99 -4.57 -0.67
CA VAL A 108 9.87 -3.60 -1.78
C VAL A 108 11.14 -2.78 -2.04
N ARG A 109 12.15 -2.84 -1.16
CA ARG A 109 13.45 -2.16 -1.36
C ARG A 109 14.09 -2.42 -2.74
N PRO A 110 14.13 -3.66 -3.28
CA PRO A 110 14.73 -3.89 -4.59
C PRO A 110 14.02 -3.15 -5.73
N VAL A 111 12.70 -2.99 -5.65
CA VAL A 111 11.91 -2.22 -6.63
C VAL A 111 12.30 -0.73 -6.59
N LEU A 112 12.45 -0.17 -5.39
CA LEU A 112 12.92 1.21 -5.20
C LEU A 112 14.35 1.42 -5.72
N GLN A 113 15.23 0.45 -5.49
CA GLN A 113 16.62 0.50 -5.96
C GLN A 113 16.73 0.37 -7.48
N ALA A 114 15.92 -0.50 -8.10
CA ALA A 114 15.86 -0.63 -9.56
C ALA A 114 15.39 0.67 -10.25
N ASN A 115 14.55 1.44 -9.57
CA ASN A 115 13.99 2.70 -10.06
C ASN A 115 14.59 3.93 -9.37
N ILE A 116 15.83 3.85 -8.87
CA ILE A 116 16.42 4.93 -8.04
C ILE A 116 16.52 6.28 -8.77
N ALA A 117 16.61 6.28 -10.10
CA ALA A 117 16.65 7.49 -10.91
C ALA A 117 15.38 8.34 -10.75
N THR A 118 14.21 7.70 -10.58
CA THR A 118 12.92 8.35 -10.39
C THR A 118 12.48 8.36 -8.92
N LEU A 119 12.80 7.30 -8.16
CA LEU A 119 12.33 7.08 -6.80
C LEU A 119 13.38 7.36 -5.70
N GLY A 120 14.53 7.93 -6.05
CA GLY A 120 15.61 8.21 -5.10
C GLY A 120 15.21 9.10 -3.92
N GLY A 121 14.24 10.00 -4.14
CA GLY A 121 13.63 10.79 -3.06
C GLY A 121 12.89 9.91 -2.04
N LEU A 122 12.03 9.01 -2.52
CA LEU A 122 11.28 8.07 -1.66
C LEU A 122 12.20 7.11 -0.94
N TYR A 123 13.26 6.62 -1.59
CA TYR A 123 14.24 5.72 -0.95
C TYR A 123 14.87 6.38 0.29
N ARG A 124 15.19 7.67 0.22
CA ARG A 124 15.75 8.42 1.36
C ARG A 124 14.76 8.61 2.51
N ILE A 125 13.48 8.74 2.20
CA ILE A 125 12.41 8.91 3.20
C ILE A 125 12.14 7.57 3.91
N LEU A 126 12.07 6.48 3.16
CA LEU A 126 11.67 5.16 3.66
C LEU A 126 12.78 4.38 4.37
N PHE A 127 14.06 4.62 4.03
CA PHE A 127 15.19 3.84 4.55
C PHE A 127 16.32 4.70 5.14
N ARG A 128 15.97 5.85 5.71
CA ARG A 128 16.95 6.69 6.40
C ARG A 128 17.63 5.89 7.54
N PRO A 129 18.96 5.99 7.71
CA PRO A 129 19.63 5.49 8.91
C PRO A 129 19.30 6.33 10.16
#